data_AF-A0A494XCG0-F1
#
_entry.id   AF-A0A494XCG0-F1
#
_cell.length_a   1.000
_cell.length_b   1.000
_cell.length_c   1.000
_cell.angle_alpha   90.00
_cell.angle_beta   90.00
_cell.angle_gamma   90.00
#
_symmetry.space_group_name_H-M   'P 1'
#
loop_
_entity.id
_entity.type
_entity.pdbx_description
1 polymer ?
#
loop_
_entity_poly.entity_id
_entity_poly.type
_entity_poly.pdbx_seq_one_letter_code
_entity_poly.pdbx_strand_id
1 'polypeptide(L)'
;MTHSRWPRPNTTLRYRKGEHRRKHRGTSMSPRMVLQKGNYWIAKCPHTFCEAHAEMLLQHAIPEFRRTLPDTPYRLWAYFDGAIYAACSDDGGATWHGFPHGPPMMPPPRPILRELEYRAESLGETARLNAWLNTTWKTRR
;
A
#
# COMPACT_ATOMS: atom_id res chain seq x y z
N MET A 1 -9.39 -13.87 -19.67
CA MET A 1 -9.59 -12.46 -19.28
C MET A 1 -10.26 -12.44 -17.91
N THR A 2 -9.49 -12.30 -16.83
CA THR A 2 -9.99 -12.37 -15.46
C THR A 2 -10.38 -10.97 -14.99
N HIS A 3 -11.69 -10.75 -14.79
CA HIS A 3 -12.22 -9.52 -14.20
C HIS A 3 -11.78 -9.44 -12.74
N SER A 4 -11.19 -8.30 -12.34
CA SER A 4 -10.88 -8.01 -10.94
C SER A 4 -12.18 -8.11 -10.13
N ARG A 5 -12.17 -8.90 -9.05
CA ARG A 5 -13.35 -9.23 -8.23
C ARG A 5 -13.86 -8.04 -7.41
N TRP A 6 -13.13 -6.93 -7.39
CA TRP A 6 -13.41 -5.79 -6.53
C TRP A 6 -14.04 -4.64 -7.33
N PRO A 7 -15.12 -4.02 -6.81
CA PRO A 7 -15.67 -2.83 -7.42
C PRO A 7 -14.59 -1.75 -7.43
N ARG A 8 -14.35 -1.15 -8.59
CA ARG A 8 -13.55 0.07 -8.66
C ARG A 8 -14.38 1.19 -8.04
N PRO A 9 -13.79 2.05 -7.20
CA PRO A 9 -14.49 3.22 -6.70
C PRO A 9 -14.99 4.04 -7.90
N ASN A 10 -16.28 4.41 -7.89
CA ASN A 10 -16.93 5.17 -8.97
C ASN A 10 -16.52 6.66 -9.00
N THR A 11 -15.62 7.05 -8.10
CA THR A 11 -15.11 8.40 -7.92
C THR A 11 -13.60 8.39 -8.08
N THR A 12 -13.05 9.35 -8.81
CA THR A 12 -11.60 9.55 -8.92
C THR A 12 -11.02 9.80 -7.53
N LEU A 13 -10.27 8.83 -7.01
CA LEU A 13 -9.66 8.93 -5.70
C LEU A 13 -8.54 9.98 -5.73
N ARG A 14 -8.52 10.91 -4.77
CA ARG A 14 -7.52 11.97 -4.74
C ARG A 14 -6.40 11.65 -3.77
N TYR A 15 -5.16 11.68 -4.26
CA TYR A 15 -4.00 11.63 -3.39
C TYR A 15 -3.84 12.96 -2.65
N ARG A 16 -3.51 12.89 -1.36
CA ARG A 16 -3.00 14.05 -0.61
C ARG A 16 -1.70 13.63 0.05
N LYS A 17 -0.63 14.35 -0.25
CA LYS A 17 0.61 14.25 0.51
C LYS A 17 0.35 14.94 1.84
N GLY A 18 0.04 14.18 2.90
CA GLY A 18 -0.28 14.73 4.21
C GLY A 18 0.71 15.85 4.57
N GLU A 19 0.20 17.05 4.79
CA GLU A 19 1.00 18.26 4.98
C GLU A 19 2.06 18.02 6.07
N HIS A 20 3.28 18.49 5.83
CA HIS A 20 4.45 18.35 6.72
C HIS A 20 5.05 16.93 6.89
N ARG A 21 4.57 15.89 6.20
CA ARG A 21 5.13 14.53 6.33
C ARG A 21 6.27 14.24 5.34
N ARG A 22 7.45 14.85 5.55
CA ARG A 22 8.70 14.50 4.82
C ARG A 22 9.19 13.06 5.07
N LYS A 23 8.60 12.36 6.04
CA LYS A 23 9.07 11.10 6.61
C LYS A 23 9.04 9.88 5.67
N HIS A 24 8.28 9.93 4.57
CA HIS A 24 8.09 8.76 3.70
C HIS A 24 8.95 8.77 2.44
N ARG A 25 9.59 9.88 2.04
CA ARG A 25 10.50 9.85 0.88
C ARG A 25 11.84 9.28 1.32
N GLY A 26 12.15 8.07 0.88
CA GLY A 26 13.46 7.46 1.07
C GLY A 26 14.50 8.01 0.10
N THR A 27 15.76 7.74 0.41
CA THR A 27 16.92 7.94 -0.49
C THR A 27 17.33 6.66 -1.22
N SER A 28 16.65 5.54 -0.93
CA SER A 28 16.96 4.22 -1.50
C SER A 28 16.32 4.04 -2.87
N MET A 29 16.88 3.15 -3.68
CA MET A 29 16.24 2.64 -4.90
C MET A 29 15.01 1.80 -4.61
N SER A 30 14.93 1.20 -3.42
CA SER A 30 13.86 0.28 -3.01
C SER A 30 13.08 0.80 -1.79
N PRO A 31 11.78 0.44 -1.67
CA PRO A 31 11.00 0.67 -0.46
C PRO A 31 11.61 -0.08 0.73
N ARG A 32 11.54 0.51 1.93
CA ARG A 32 12.10 -0.09 3.15
C ARG A 32 11.38 0.34 4.42
N MET A 33 11.34 -0.56 5.39
CA MET A 33 10.99 -0.27 6.78
C MET A 33 12.27 0.10 7.55
N VAL A 34 12.27 1.25 8.23
CA VAL A 34 13.43 1.75 8.97
C VAL A 34 13.05 1.99 10.42
N LEU A 35 13.77 1.37 11.35
CA LEU A 35 13.66 1.68 12.77
C LEU A 35 14.36 3.03 13.05
N GLN A 36 13.63 4.00 13.59
CA GLN A 36 14.21 5.29 14.02
C GLN A 36 14.47 5.33 15.54
N LYS A 37 15.30 6.29 15.96
CA LYS A 37 15.63 6.54 17.38
C LYS A 37 14.33 6.76 18.17
N GLY A 38 14.03 5.85 19.11
CA GLY A 38 12.75 5.82 19.83
C GLY A 38 11.88 4.58 19.51
N ASN A 39 12.43 3.57 18.84
CA ASN A 39 11.79 2.28 18.54
C ASN A 39 10.52 2.34 17.68
N TYR A 40 10.32 3.41 16.92
CA TYR A 40 9.25 3.49 15.93
C TYR A 40 9.75 3.13 14.53
N TRP A 41 8.95 2.33 13.82
CA TRP A 41 9.20 1.98 12.44
C TRP A 41 8.63 3.04 11.51
N ILE A 42 9.44 3.48 10.54
CA ILE A 42 9.02 4.35 9.45
C ILE A 42 9.19 3.61 8.13
N ALA A 43 8.09 3.51 7.42
CA ALA A 43 8.07 3.12 6.03
C ALA A 43 8.58 4.24 5.13
N LYS A 44 9.57 3.94 4.31
CA LYS A 44 10.14 4.84 3.30
C LYS A 44 9.90 4.29 1.90
N CYS A 45 9.28 5.10 1.05
CA CYS A 45 9.18 4.88 -0.39
C CYS A 45 10.56 4.96 -1.06
N PRO A 46 10.75 4.34 -2.23
CA PRO A 46 11.95 4.57 -3.03
C PRO A 46 12.03 6.03 -3.45
N HIS A 47 13.23 6.53 -3.71
CA HIS A 47 13.45 7.94 -4.11
C HIS A 47 12.80 8.27 -5.48
N THR A 48 12.61 7.25 -6.33
CA THR A 48 11.88 7.29 -7.60
C THR A 48 10.37 7.41 -7.43
N PHE A 49 9.84 7.18 -6.23
CA PHE A 49 8.40 7.34 -5.96
C PHE A 49 8.00 8.81 -6.07
N CYS A 50 6.97 9.09 -6.87
CA CYS A 50 6.47 10.42 -7.13
C CYS A 50 4.94 10.46 -6.96
N GLU A 51 4.37 11.65 -7.05
CA GLU A 51 2.93 11.86 -6.86
C GLU A 51 2.09 11.18 -7.95
N ALA A 52 2.55 11.18 -9.20
CA ALA A 52 1.91 10.45 -10.29
C ALA A 52 1.82 8.94 -10.01
N HIS A 53 2.86 8.34 -9.41
CA HIS A 53 2.78 6.95 -8.96
C HIS A 53 1.72 6.78 -7.88
N ALA A 54 1.63 7.70 -6.92
CA ALA A 54 0.62 7.63 -5.86
C ALA A 54 -0.81 7.70 -6.41
N GLU A 55 -1.09 8.64 -7.31
CA GLU A 55 -2.39 8.80 -7.96
C GLU A 55 -2.76 7.56 -8.77
N MET A 56 -1.85 7.06 -9.60
CA MET A 56 -2.03 5.82 -10.36
C MET A 56 -2.36 4.65 -9.44
N LEU A 57 -1.60 4.47 -8.36
CA LEU A 57 -1.83 3.38 -7.41
C LEU A 57 -3.19 3.50 -6.72
N LEU A 58 -3.65 4.71 -6.40
CA LEU A 58 -4.98 4.91 -5.82
C LEU A 58 -6.09 4.48 -6.79
N GLN A 59 -6.01 4.86 -8.06
CA GLN A 59 -7.05 4.49 -9.04
C GLN A 59 -7.15 2.98 -9.26
N HIS A 60 -6.07 2.25 -9.04
CA HIS A 60 -6.03 0.80 -9.21
C HIS A 60 -6.08 0.04 -7.88
N ALA A 61 -6.19 0.71 -6.74
CA ALA A 61 -6.10 0.08 -5.44
C ALA A 61 -7.24 -0.93 -5.18
N ILE A 62 -6.96 -1.91 -4.34
CA ILE A 62 -7.93 -2.88 -3.84
C ILE A 62 -8.56 -2.28 -2.58
N PRO A 63 -9.88 -2.02 -2.57
CA PRO A 63 -10.53 -1.48 -1.39
C PRO A 63 -10.77 -2.55 -0.32
N GLU A 64 -10.49 -2.19 0.93
CA GLU A 64 -10.89 -2.92 2.13
C GLU A 64 -12.05 -2.17 2.79
N PHE A 65 -13.21 -2.81 2.90
CA PHE A 65 -14.38 -2.25 3.56
C PHE A 65 -14.56 -2.84 4.96
N ARG A 66 -15.22 -2.08 5.84
CA ARG A 66 -15.66 -2.58 7.15
C ARG A 66 -17.18 -2.67 7.16
N ARG A 67 -17.74 -3.64 7.89
CA ARG A 67 -19.20 -3.79 8.04
C ARG A 67 -19.88 -2.52 8.56
N THR A 68 -19.19 -1.73 9.36
CA THR A 68 -19.69 -0.47 9.95
C THR A 68 -19.68 0.71 8.98
N LEU A 69 -18.92 0.62 7.88
CA LEU A 69 -18.76 1.66 6.87
C LEU A 69 -18.73 0.99 5.48
N PRO A 70 -19.89 0.54 4.96
CA PRO A 70 -19.93 -0.25 3.73
C PRO A 70 -19.69 0.58 2.47
N ASP A 71 -20.00 1.88 2.50
CA ASP A 71 -19.99 2.74 1.31
C ASP A 71 -18.65 3.45 1.07
N THR A 72 -17.82 3.57 2.11
CA THR A 72 -16.49 4.17 2.03
C THR A 72 -15.44 3.13 2.43
N PRO A 73 -14.42 2.87 1.59
CA PRO A 73 -13.35 1.96 1.96
C PRO A 73 -12.70 2.43 3.27
N TYR A 74 -12.42 1.49 4.16
CA TYR A 74 -11.63 1.74 5.36
C TYR A 74 -10.15 1.94 5.00
N ARG A 75 -9.67 1.20 4.00
CA ARG A 75 -8.29 1.26 3.52
C ARG A 75 -8.23 0.89 2.05
N LEU A 76 -7.25 1.43 1.35
CA LEU A 76 -6.90 1.05 -0.01
C LEU A 76 -5.55 0.35 -0.01
N TRP A 77 -5.42 -0.71 -0.82
CA TRP A 77 -4.22 -1.51 -0.89
C TRP A 77 -3.66 -1.53 -2.31
N ALA A 78 -2.34 -1.39 -2.44
CA ALA A 78 -1.68 -1.45 -3.73
C ALA A 78 -0.35 -2.19 -3.63
N TYR A 79 0.08 -2.75 -4.75
CA TYR A 79 1.42 -3.28 -4.93
C TYR A 79 2.20 -2.32 -5.81
N PHE A 80 3.43 -2.00 -5.42
CA PHE A 80 4.33 -1.19 -6.24
C PHE A 80 5.78 -1.50 -5.92
N ASP A 81 6.56 -1.78 -6.97
CA ASP A 81 8.02 -1.85 -6.93
C ASP A 81 8.55 -2.78 -5.82
N GLY A 82 7.96 -3.95 -5.71
CA GLY A 82 8.34 -4.94 -4.71
C GLY A 82 7.69 -4.78 -3.33
N ALA A 83 6.96 -3.70 -3.03
CA ALA A 83 6.33 -3.51 -1.72
C ALA A 83 4.81 -3.40 -1.76
N ILE A 84 4.20 -3.72 -0.62
CA ILE A 84 2.79 -3.46 -0.36
C ILE A 84 2.65 -2.03 0.15
N TYR A 85 1.66 -1.31 -0.35
CA TYR A 85 1.28 0.02 0.09
C TYR A 85 -0.15 -0.02 0.64
N ALA A 86 -0.37 0.77 1.67
CA ALA A 86 -1.69 1.06 2.21
C ALA A 86 -1.97 2.55 2.05
N ALA A 87 -3.22 2.92 1.78
CA ALA A 87 -3.69 4.28 1.92
C ALA A 87 -4.90 4.35 2.82
N CYS A 88 -4.92 5.34 3.71
CA CYS A 88 -6.04 5.65 4.59
C CYS A 88 -6.57 7.04 4.28
N SER A 89 -7.82 7.30 4.64
CA SER A 89 -8.44 8.62 4.57
C SER A 89 -8.86 9.06 5.96
N ASP A 90 -8.57 10.32 6.29
CA ASP A 90 -8.98 10.95 7.55
C ASP A 90 -10.25 11.83 7.37
N ASP A 91 -10.72 11.97 6.13
CA ASP A 91 -11.82 12.87 5.72
C ASP A 91 -12.98 12.11 5.04
N GLY A 92 -13.18 10.85 5.42
CA GLY A 92 -14.32 10.05 4.95
C GLY A 92 -14.24 9.62 3.49
N GLY A 93 -13.04 9.56 2.92
CA GLY A 93 -12.75 9.07 1.58
C GLY A 93 -12.48 10.17 0.54
N ALA A 94 -12.50 11.44 0.93
CA ALA A 94 -12.28 12.56 0.01
C ALA A 94 -10.80 12.67 -0.42
N THR A 95 -9.88 12.43 0.50
CA THR A 95 -8.44 12.37 0.21
C THR A 95 -7.77 11.19 0.88
N TRP A 96 -6.70 10.68 0.24
CA TRP A 96 -6.02 9.47 0.64
C TRP A 96 -4.53 9.67 0.86
N HIS A 97 -4.03 9.09 1.94
CA HIS A 97 -2.64 9.15 2.38
C HIS A 97 -1.98 7.78 2.28
N GLY A 98 -1.17 7.58 1.23
CA GLY A 98 -0.44 6.34 0.96
C GLY A 98 0.90 6.23 1.70
N PHE A 99 1.25 5.02 2.14
CA PHE A 99 2.54 4.67 2.73
C PHE A 99 2.88 3.19 2.47
N PRO A 100 4.18 2.81 2.39
CA PRO A 100 4.54 1.39 2.36
C PRO A 100 4.09 0.70 3.66
N HIS A 101 3.50 -0.48 3.54
CA HIS A 101 2.88 -1.19 4.65
C HIS A 101 3.81 -2.31 5.15
N GLY A 102 4.14 -2.27 6.44
CA GLY A 102 5.04 -3.21 7.11
C GLY A 102 4.94 -3.20 8.64
N PRO A 103 5.78 -3.96 9.39
CA PRO A 103 5.81 -3.93 10.84
C PRO A 103 5.91 -2.54 11.44
N PRO A 104 5.33 -2.34 12.63
CA PRO A 104 4.67 -3.35 13.47
C PRO A 104 3.21 -3.65 13.05
N MET A 105 2.75 -3.15 11.91
CA MET A 105 1.36 -3.32 11.48
C MET A 105 1.09 -4.78 11.09
N MET A 106 -0.14 -5.25 11.29
CA MET A 106 -0.56 -6.57 10.80
C MET A 106 -0.52 -6.64 9.26
N PRO A 107 -0.23 -7.81 8.66
CA PRO A 107 -0.31 -7.98 7.22
C PRO A 107 -1.73 -7.70 6.68
N PRO A 108 -1.88 -7.44 5.37
CA PRO A 108 -3.20 -7.28 4.76
C PRO A 108 -4.08 -8.50 4.99
N PRO A 109 -5.42 -8.34 5.00
CA PRO A 109 -6.34 -9.47 5.01
C PRO A 109 -6.03 -10.47 3.89
N ARG A 110 -6.15 -11.77 4.17
CA ARG A 110 -5.76 -12.83 3.23
C ARG A 110 -6.34 -12.70 1.81
N PRO A 111 -7.61 -12.30 1.61
CA PRO A 111 -8.15 -12.08 0.27
C PRO A 111 -7.45 -10.94 -0.49
N ILE A 112 -7.08 -9.88 0.22
CA ILE A 112 -6.35 -8.73 -0.35
C ILE A 112 -4.92 -9.13 -0.66
N LEU A 113 -4.26 -9.86 0.26
CA LEU A 113 -2.91 -10.35 0.04
C LEU A 113 -2.84 -11.23 -1.22
N ARG A 114 -3.79 -12.14 -1.42
CA ARG A 114 -3.85 -12.97 -2.64
C ARG A 114 -3.99 -12.16 -3.92
N GLU A 115 -4.79 -11.10 -3.91
CA GLU A 115 -4.93 -10.22 -5.06
C GLU A 115 -3.66 -9.40 -5.31
N LEU A 116 -2.96 -8.97 -4.26
CA LEU A 116 -1.64 -8.32 -4.37
C LEU A 116 -0.58 -9.27 -4.92
N GLU A 117 -0.58 -10.54 -4.47
CA GLU A 117 0.29 -11.60 -5.00
C GLU A 117 0.03 -11.84 -6.49
N TYR A 118 -1.23 -11.94 -6.90
CA TYR A 118 -1.62 -12.08 -8.31
C TYR A 118 -1.14 -10.90 -9.17
N ARG A 119 -1.25 -9.66 -8.66
CA ARG A 119 -0.77 -8.47 -9.37
C ARG A 119 0.76 -8.41 -9.46
N ALA A 120 1.47 -8.85 -8.43
CA ALA A 120 2.93 -8.96 -8.50
C ALA A 120 3.34 -10.04 -9.51
N GLU A 121 2.62 -11.16 -9.54
CA GLU A 121 2.85 -12.24 -10.50
C GLU A 121 2.63 -11.80 -11.94
N SER A 122 1.55 -11.07 -12.23
CA SER A 122 1.29 -10.56 -13.58
C SER A 122 2.32 -9.56 -14.09
N LEU A 123 3.06 -8.92 -13.18
CA LEU A 123 4.19 -8.03 -13.47
C LEU A 123 5.55 -8.74 -13.49
N GLY A 124 5.60 -10.05 -13.21
CA GLY A 124 6.85 -10.81 -13.09
C GLY A 124 7.66 -10.47 -11.83
N GLU A 125 7.04 -9.85 -10.82
CA GLU A 125 7.72 -9.32 -9.63
C GLU A 125 7.47 -10.15 -8.34
N THR A 126 7.00 -11.39 -8.47
CA THR A 126 6.72 -12.30 -7.34
C THR A 126 7.89 -12.42 -6.37
N ALA A 127 9.13 -12.52 -6.88
CA ALA A 127 10.33 -12.60 -6.04
C ALA A 127 10.53 -11.35 -5.18
N ARG A 128 10.24 -10.16 -5.73
CA ARG A 128 10.38 -8.88 -5.03
C ARG A 128 9.32 -8.74 -3.94
N LEU A 129 8.07 -9.11 -4.23
CA LEU A 129 7.01 -9.14 -3.22
C LEU A 129 7.34 -10.12 -2.09
N ASN A 130 7.83 -11.32 -2.42
CA ASN A 130 8.24 -12.30 -1.41
C ASN A 130 9.38 -11.78 -0.53
N ALA A 131 10.35 -11.07 -1.12
CA ALA A 131 11.42 -10.44 -0.36
C ALA A 131 10.86 -9.40 0.61
N TRP A 132 9.92 -8.55 0.17
CA TRP A 132 9.19 -7.63 1.06
C TRP A 132 8.48 -8.40 2.16
N LEU A 133 7.62 -9.35 1.85
CA LEU A 133 6.89 -10.13 2.85
C LEU A 133 7.83 -10.74 3.89
N ASN A 134 8.87 -11.46 3.46
CA ASN A 134 9.80 -12.15 4.37
C ASN A 134 10.63 -11.20 5.25
N THR A 135 11.03 -10.04 4.72
CA THR A 135 11.75 -9.01 5.51
C THR A 135 10.83 -8.26 6.46
N THR A 136 9.56 -8.15 6.09
CA THR A 136 8.56 -7.30 6.72
C THR A 136 7.84 -8.14 7.77
N TRP A 137 7.09 -9.15 7.41
CA TRP A 137 6.52 -10.11 8.36
C TRP A 137 7.25 -11.42 8.15
N LYS A 138 8.11 -11.85 9.08
CA LYS A 138 8.73 -13.18 9.02
C LYS A 138 7.64 -14.22 8.82
N THR A 139 7.34 -14.56 7.57
CA THR A 139 6.29 -15.48 7.21
C THR A 139 6.83 -16.83 7.65
N ARG A 140 6.34 -17.32 8.80
CA ARG A 140 6.42 -18.75 9.09
C ARG A 140 5.57 -19.40 8.01
N ARG A 141 6.21 -19.80 6.92
CA ARG A 141 5.62 -20.72 5.95
C ARG A 141 5.37 -22.04 6.64
#